data_AF-A0A060W9F5-F1
#
_entry.id   AF-A0A060W9F5-F1
#
_cell.length_a   1.000
_cell.length_b   1.000
_cell.length_c   1.000
_cell.angle_alpha   90.00
_cell.angle_beta   90.00
_cell.angle_gamma   90.00
#
_symmetry.space_group_name_H-M   'P 1'
#
loop_
_entity.id
_entity.type
_entity.pdbx_description
1 polymer ?
#
loop_
_entity_poly.entity_id
_entity_poly.type
_entity_poly.pdbx_seq_one_letter_code
_entity_poly.pdbx_strand_id
1 'polypeptide(L)'
;MVDLQWKNTVDLLNKNIRKGIVNYYDDLDFKNIMDFVQRKFKCCGGQEYKDWEVNMYHNCTAPGPLACGVPYTCCLENKPNEVTNTLCGYKVLDKERLDLQNVIYIRGCTDAVFIWFMDNYKIMAGLLLGILFPQFFGVIVSWLYITRVEDAIAEFGHYQDGLLDTVDRGGFRATKKQGRMAKCCICMPEID
;
A
#
# COMPACT_ATOMS: atom_id res chain seq x y z
N MET A 1 23.23 -7.02 10.20
CA MET A 1 22.13 -7.82 9.60
C MET A 1 20.98 -6.91 9.16
N VAL A 2 20.48 -6.02 10.03
CA VAL A 2 19.46 -5.00 9.69
C VAL A 2 19.89 -4.09 8.53
N ASP A 3 21.14 -3.63 8.50
CA ASP A 3 21.64 -2.77 7.40
C ASP A 3 21.71 -3.47 6.04
N LEU A 4 21.93 -4.79 6.02
CA LEU A 4 22.00 -5.57 4.79
C LEU A 4 20.60 -5.76 4.19
N GLN A 5 19.61 -6.01 5.06
CA GLN A 5 18.22 -6.13 4.64
C GLN A 5 17.64 -4.80 4.18
N TRP A 6 18.03 -3.70 4.83
CA TRP A 6 17.69 -2.35 4.40
C TRP A 6 18.23 -2.03 3.01
N LYS A 7 19.53 -2.28 2.76
CA LYS A 7 20.15 -2.07 1.44
C LYS A 7 19.44 -2.86 0.34
N ASN A 8 19.20 -4.14 0.56
CA ASN A 8 18.49 -4.98 -0.41
C ASN A 8 17.07 -4.48 -0.72
N THR A 9 16.36 -3.96 0.29
CA THR A 9 14.99 -3.43 0.14
C THR A 9 15.00 -2.14 -0.67
N VAL A 10 15.93 -1.23 -0.38
CA VAL A 10 16.11 0.01 -1.12
C VAL A 10 16.52 -0.26 -2.58
N ASP A 11 17.39 -1.24 -2.81
CA ASP A 11 17.80 -1.64 -4.16
C ASP A 11 16.62 -2.21 -4.96
N LEU A 12 15.78 -3.02 -4.33
CA LEU A 12 14.56 -3.53 -4.95
C LEU A 12 13.61 -2.39 -5.33
N LEU A 13 13.41 -1.43 -4.40
CA LEU A 13 12.57 -0.27 -4.61
C LEU A 13 13.10 0.59 -5.77
N ASN A 14 14.39 0.92 -5.77
CA ASN A 14 15.02 1.70 -6.82
C ASN A 14 14.94 1.00 -8.18
N LYS A 15 15.08 -0.33 -8.23
CA LYS A 15 14.88 -1.11 -9.47
C LYS A 15 13.46 -0.95 -10.01
N ASN A 16 12.45 -0.99 -9.15
CA ASN A 16 11.05 -0.81 -9.56
C ASN A 16 10.76 0.62 -10.00
N ILE A 17 11.27 1.63 -9.29
CA ILE A 17 11.15 3.03 -9.69
C ILE A 17 11.82 3.24 -11.06
N ARG A 18 13.02 2.70 -11.26
CA ARG A 18 13.75 2.80 -12.54
C ARG A 18 12.97 2.17 -13.70
N LYS A 19 12.29 1.04 -13.47
CA LYS A 19 11.36 0.45 -14.45
C LYS A 19 10.17 1.36 -14.72
N GLY A 20 9.59 1.98 -13.69
CA GLY A 20 8.53 2.97 -13.86
C GLY A 20 8.96 4.18 -14.68
N ILE A 21 10.18 4.68 -14.46
CA ILE A 21 10.75 5.81 -15.22
C ILE A 21 10.83 5.51 -16.72
N VAL A 22 11.14 4.26 -17.11
CA VAL A 22 11.13 3.86 -18.54
C VAL A 22 9.76 4.14 -19.17
N ASN A 23 8.67 3.84 -18.46
CA ASN A 23 7.28 3.97 -18.94
C ASN A 23 6.58 5.24 -18.42
N TYR A 24 7.34 6.25 -17.99
CA TYR A 24 6.77 7.43 -17.30
C TYR A 24 5.72 8.21 -18.11
N TYR A 25 5.76 8.18 -19.44
CA TYR A 25 4.74 8.81 -20.29
C TYR A 25 3.61 7.87 -20.70
N ASP A 26 3.81 6.55 -20.56
CA ASP A 26 2.83 5.54 -20.94
C ASP A 26 1.93 5.15 -19.76
N ASP A 27 2.45 5.27 -18.53
CA ASP A 27 1.73 4.97 -17.28
C ASP A 27 1.37 6.27 -16.54
N LEU A 28 0.10 6.66 -16.65
CA LEU A 28 -0.42 7.88 -16.04
C LEU A 28 -0.42 7.81 -14.51
N ASP A 29 -0.61 6.63 -13.92
CA ASP A 29 -0.63 6.46 -12.47
C ASP A 29 0.77 6.62 -11.90
N PHE A 30 1.76 5.97 -12.53
CA PHE A 30 3.17 6.16 -12.17
C PHE A 30 3.58 7.62 -12.34
N LYS A 31 3.20 8.26 -13.45
CA LYS A 31 3.46 9.67 -13.69
C LYS A 31 2.94 10.56 -12.57
N ASN A 32 1.66 10.41 -12.20
CA ASN A 32 1.03 11.22 -11.17
C ASN A 32 1.71 11.03 -9.81
N ILE A 33 2.04 9.79 -9.44
CA ILE A 33 2.73 9.48 -8.20
C ILE A 33 4.14 10.08 -8.20
N MET A 34 4.91 9.88 -9.28
CA MET A 34 6.27 10.39 -9.38
C MET A 34 6.30 11.93 -9.36
N ASP A 35 5.40 12.58 -10.10
CA ASP A 35 5.28 14.04 -10.13
C ASP A 35 4.92 14.59 -8.75
N PHE A 36 4.00 13.93 -8.05
CA PHE A 36 3.66 14.28 -6.67
C PHE A 36 4.86 14.12 -5.73
N VAL A 37 5.56 12.98 -5.79
CA VAL A 37 6.70 12.69 -4.92
C VAL A 37 7.82 13.70 -5.15
N GLN A 38 8.18 13.97 -6.41
CA GLN A 38 9.26 14.91 -6.74
C GLN A 38 8.99 16.32 -6.21
N ARG A 39 7.76 16.83 -6.39
CA ARG A 39 7.37 18.14 -5.85
C ARG A 39 7.27 18.14 -4.34
N LYS A 40 6.60 17.14 -3.76
CA LYS A 40 6.32 17.09 -2.32
C LYS A 40 7.60 16.95 -1.50
N PHE A 41 8.54 16.13 -1.96
CA PHE A 41 9.78 15.80 -1.26
C PHE A 41 11.01 16.49 -1.82
N LYS A 42 10.85 17.36 -2.84
CA LYS A 42 11.93 18.19 -3.40
C LYS A 42 13.13 17.35 -3.83
N CYS A 43 12.86 16.39 -4.70
CA CYS A 43 13.79 15.36 -5.15
C CYS A 43 13.64 15.11 -6.66
N CYS A 44 14.57 14.38 -7.26
CA CYS A 44 14.51 14.00 -8.67
C CYS A 44 15.02 12.57 -8.90
N GLY A 45 14.32 11.85 -9.79
CA GLY A 45 14.60 10.44 -10.05
C GLY A 45 14.23 9.53 -8.88
N GLY A 46 14.76 8.31 -8.87
CA GLY A 46 14.58 7.37 -7.75
C GLY A 46 15.73 7.46 -6.77
N GLN A 47 16.91 7.07 -7.24
CA GLN A 47 18.18 7.16 -6.52
C GLN A 47 18.91 8.46 -6.82
N GLU A 48 18.85 8.94 -8.06
CA GLU A 48 19.46 10.21 -8.48
C GLU A 48 18.77 10.79 -9.72
N TYR A 49 19.03 12.08 -10.00
CA TYR A 49 18.49 12.76 -11.18
C TYR A 49 18.88 12.09 -12.52
N LYS A 50 19.99 11.34 -12.56
CA LYS A 50 20.43 10.61 -13.76
C LYS A 50 19.59 9.38 -14.09
N ASP A 51 18.71 8.95 -13.19
CA ASP A 51 17.80 7.84 -13.47
C ASP A 51 16.92 8.11 -14.71
N TRP A 52 16.73 9.37 -15.09
CA TRP A 52 16.00 9.77 -16.29
C TRP A 52 16.68 9.39 -17.62
N GLU A 53 17.97 9.04 -17.63
CA GLU A 53 18.69 8.59 -18.83
C GLU A 53 18.09 7.32 -19.46
N VAL A 54 17.36 6.51 -18.68
CA VAL A 54 16.72 5.28 -19.18
C VAL A 54 15.42 5.54 -19.94
N ASN A 55 14.82 6.72 -19.79
CA ASN A 55 13.57 7.05 -20.45
C ASN A 55 13.83 7.48 -21.91
N MET A 56 13.03 6.97 -22.85
CA MET A 56 13.25 7.19 -24.28
C MET A 56 13.15 8.65 -24.74
N TYR A 57 12.48 9.53 -23.97
CA TYR A 57 12.35 10.96 -24.28
C TYR A 57 13.44 11.81 -23.63
N HIS A 58 13.97 11.35 -22.50
CA HIS A 58 14.94 12.09 -21.69
C HIS A 58 16.38 11.66 -21.92
N ASN A 59 16.59 10.47 -22.48
CA ASN A 59 17.92 10.04 -22.92
C ASN A 59 18.56 11.10 -23.84
N CYS A 60 19.86 11.34 -23.69
CA CYS A 60 20.58 12.35 -24.48
C CYS A 60 20.64 12.02 -25.98
N THR A 61 20.44 10.76 -26.38
CA THR A 61 20.32 10.36 -27.79
C THR A 61 18.89 10.51 -28.34
N ALA A 62 17.91 10.87 -27.52
CA ALA A 62 16.54 11.02 -27.94
C ALA A 62 16.38 12.23 -28.88
N PRO A 63 15.46 12.18 -29.85
CA PRO A 63 15.06 13.35 -30.60
C PRO A 63 14.14 14.26 -29.77
N GLY A 64 14.30 15.57 -29.92
CA GLY A 64 13.35 16.55 -29.40
C GLY A 64 13.84 17.36 -28.20
N PRO A 65 12.98 18.24 -27.66
CA PRO A 65 13.37 19.23 -26.65
C PRO A 65 13.55 18.64 -25.24
N LEU A 66 13.06 17.43 -24.99
CA LEU A 66 13.17 16.75 -23.69
C LEU A 66 14.48 15.96 -23.54
N ALA A 67 15.21 15.79 -24.65
CA ALA A 67 16.44 15.04 -24.69
C ALA A 67 17.49 15.62 -23.74
N CYS A 68 18.20 14.71 -23.08
CA CYS A 68 19.19 15.02 -22.05
C CYS A 68 18.66 15.86 -20.88
N GLY A 69 17.36 15.77 -20.62
CA GLY A 69 16.69 16.55 -19.61
C GLY A 69 16.04 15.70 -18.52
N VAL A 70 15.43 16.41 -17.57
CA VAL A 70 14.55 15.82 -16.54
C VAL A 70 13.19 16.52 -16.60
N PRO A 71 12.12 15.90 -16.08
CA PRO A 71 10.83 16.57 -15.99
C PRO A 71 10.89 17.84 -15.14
N TYR A 72 9.99 18.79 -15.44
CA TYR A 72 9.89 20.06 -14.73
C TYR A 72 9.58 19.91 -13.24
N THR A 73 9.06 18.77 -12.78
CA THR A 73 8.84 18.45 -11.36
C THR A 73 10.14 18.33 -10.57
N CYS A 74 11.28 18.15 -11.25
CA CYS A 74 12.60 18.22 -10.64
C CYS A 74 13.14 19.65 -10.50
N CYS A 75 12.48 20.66 -11.08
CA CYS A 75 12.92 22.05 -11.01
C CYS A 75 12.82 22.59 -9.59
N LEU A 76 13.77 23.43 -9.21
CA LEU A 76 13.62 24.23 -8.00
C LEU A 76 12.42 25.17 -8.16
N GLU A 77 11.47 25.08 -7.24
CA GLU A 77 10.42 26.08 -7.12
C GLU A 77 11.03 27.33 -6.48
N ASN A 78 11.14 28.41 -7.25
CA ASN A 78 11.48 29.72 -6.72
C ASN A 78 10.36 30.23 -5.78
N LYS A 79 10.63 31.33 -5.06
CA LYS A 79 9.79 31.89 -4.00
C LYS A 79 8.28 31.87 -4.33
N PRO A 80 7.40 31.79 -3.30
CA PRO A 80 5.96 31.87 -3.54
C PRO A 80 5.65 33.15 -4.35
N ASN A 81 5.01 32.97 -5.51
CA ASN A 81 4.65 33.98 -6.53
C ASN A 81 5.59 34.12 -7.75
N GLU A 82 6.59 33.26 -7.91
CA GLU A 82 7.40 33.23 -9.14
C GLU A 82 6.99 32.05 -10.05
N VAL A 83 6.81 32.33 -11.35
CA VAL A 83 6.51 31.28 -12.33
C VAL A 83 7.76 30.40 -12.46
N THR A 84 7.65 29.14 -12.03
CA THR A 84 8.74 28.17 -12.16
C THR A 84 9.06 27.96 -13.63
N ASN A 85 10.33 28.17 -14.01
CA ASN A 85 10.75 27.96 -15.39
C ASN A 85 10.67 26.47 -15.75
N THR A 86 9.71 26.11 -16.58
CA THR A 86 9.51 24.71 -17.02
C THR A 86 10.63 24.19 -17.91
N LEU A 87 11.48 25.07 -18.46
CA LEU A 87 12.68 24.71 -19.21
C LEU A 87 13.91 24.47 -18.31
N CYS A 88 13.81 24.56 -16.98
CA CYS A 88 14.97 24.35 -16.11
C CYS A 88 15.63 22.97 -16.30
N GLY A 89 14.82 21.96 -16.65
CA GLY A 89 15.25 20.59 -16.85
C GLY A 89 15.93 20.33 -18.19
N TYR A 90 16.13 21.35 -19.04
CA TYR A 90 16.75 21.18 -20.36
C TYR A 90 18.27 20.95 -20.26
N LYS A 91 18.76 19.89 -20.93
CA LYS A 91 20.21 19.54 -20.99
C LYS A 91 20.89 19.49 -19.62
N VAL A 92 20.18 19.03 -18.60
CA VAL A 92 20.76 18.91 -17.25
C VAL A 92 21.58 17.64 -17.09
N LEU A 93 21.28 16.57 -17.85
CA LEU A 93 22.00 15.31 -17.74
C LEU A 93 23.44 15.41 -18.28
N ASP A 94 23.70 16.36 -19.18
CA ASP A 94 25.04 16.68 -19.71
C ASP A 94 25.90 17.53 -18.75
N LYS A 95 25.30 18.07 -17.67
CA LYS A 95 25.98 19.02 -16.77
C LYS A 95 26.53 18.34 -15.53
N GLU A 96 27.55 18.95 -14.95
CA GLU A 96 28.09 18.49 -13.68
C GLU A 96 27.16 18.81 -12.51
N ARG A 97 27.24 17.98 -11.47
CA ARG A 97 26.40 18.09 -10.28
C ARG A 97 26.50 19.46 -9.60
N LEU A 98 27.67 20.11 -9.65
CA LEU A 98 27.92 21.40 -9.00
C LEU A 98 27.12 22.53 -9.67
N ASP A 99 27.02 22.52 -11.00
CA ASP A 99 26.31 23.54 -11.78
C ASP A 99 24.78 23.46 -11.61
N LEU A 100 24.30 22.28 -11.20
CA LEU A 100 22.88 21.97 -11.10
C LEU A 100 22.26 22.30 -9.73
N GLN A 101 23.07 22.59 -8.71
CA GLN A 101 22.60 22.71 -7.31
C GLN A 101 21.54 23.81 -7.13
N ASN A 102 21.60 24.84 -7.97
CA ASN A 102 20.70 25.98 -7.95
C ASN A 102 19.67 25.97 -9.10
N VAL A 103 19.51 24.84 -9.80
CA VAL A 103 18.60 24.70 -10.94
C VAL A 103 17.56 23.60 -10.71
N ILE A 104 18.01 22.43 -10.24
CA ILE A 104 17.15 21.26 -9.99
C ILE A 104 17.40 20.63 -8.62
N TYR A 105 16.43 19.85 -8.15
CA TYR A 105 16.64 18.93 -7.05
C TYR A 105 17.50 17.76 -7.52
N ILE A 106 18.72 17.63 -6.99
CA ILE A 106 19.67 16.59 -7.41
C ILE A 106 19.50 15.29 -6.60
N ARG A 107 18.95 15.41 -5.38
CA ARG A 107 18.77 14.31 -4.44
C ARG A 107 17.73 13.32 -4.95
N GLY A 108 18.00 12.02 -4.82
CA GLY A 108 17.05 10.96 -5.14
C GLY A 108 15.82 10.97 -4.24
N CYS A 109 14.67 10.62 -4.80
CA CYS A 109 13.41 10.61 -4.06
C CYS A 109 13.32 9.51 -3.01
N THR A 110 13.93 8.35 -3.23
CA THR A 110 13.92 7.26 -2.24
C THR A 110 14.50 7.73 -0.91
N ASP A 111 15.69 8.36 -0.96
CA ASP A 111 16.35 8.88 0.24
C ASP A 111 15.57 10.09 0.83
N ALA A 112 15.06 11.01 0.00
CA ALA A 112 14.28 12.16 0.47
C ALA A 112 13.02 11.75 1.24
N VAL A 113 12.28 10.77 0.74
CA VAL A 113 11.07 10.24 1.36
C VAL A 113 11.38 9.57 2.70
N PHE A 114 12.45 8.76 2.77
CA PHE A 114 12.82 8.11 4.02
C PHE A 114 13.24 9.09 5.12
N ILE A 115 14.02 10.12 4.78
CA ILE A 115 14.36 11.18 5.74
C ILE A 115 13.09 11.87 6.23
N TRP A 116 12.17 12.22 5.32
CA TRP A 116 10.92 12.85 5.71
C TRP A 116 10.09 11.96 6.66
N PHE A 117 10.02 10.65 6.42
CA PHE A 117 9.32 9.73 7.31
C PHE A 117 9.92 9.68 8.71
N MET A 118 11.25 9.65 8.82
CA MET A 118 11.94 9.64 10.11
C MET A 118 11.72 10.95 10.87
N ASP A 119 11.78 12.08 10.18
CA ASP A 119 11.55 13.41 10.77
C ASP A 119 10.08 13.60 11.20
N ASN A 120 9.14 12.98 10.49
CA ASN A 120 7.70 13.09 10.72
C ASN A 120 7.11 11.84 11.38
N TYR A 121 7.89 11.13 12.20
CA TYR A 121 7.49 9.87 12.82
C TYR A 121 6.17 9.96 13.61
N LYS A 122 5.85 11.13 14.19
CA LYS A 122 4.59 11.36 14.92
C LYS A 122 3.36 11.25 14.01
N ILE A 123 3.43 11.81 12.80
CA ILE A 123 2.36 11.73 11.81
C ILE A 123 2.19 10.26 11.38
N MET A 124 3.30 9.57 11.14
CA MET A 124 3.28 8.16 10.76
C MET A 124 2.73 7.25 11.85
N ALA A 125 3.11 7.48 13.11
CA ALA A 125 2.58 6.74 14.25
C ALA A 125 1.07 6.97 14.40
N GLY A 126 0.60 8.21 14.22
CA GLY A 126 -0.82 8.54 14.23
C GLY A 126 -1.60 7.81 13.11
N LEU A 127 -1.07 7.81 11.89
CA LEU A 127 -1.68 7.09 10.76
C LEU A 127 -1.73 5.58 11.01
N LEU A 128 -0.64 5.00 11.50
CA LEU A 128 -0.55 3.58 11.82
C LEU A 128 -1.55 3.19 12.93
N LEU A 129 -1.66 3.99 13.98
CA LEU A 129 -2.67 3.79 15.03
C LEU A 129 -4.09 3.92 14.46
N GLY A 130 -4.33 4.91 13.60
CA GLY A 130 -5.64 5.14 12.97
C GLY A 130 -6.10 4.00 12.06
N ILE A 131 -5.17 3.24 11.48
CA ILE A 131 -5.48 2.04 10.69
C ILE A 131 -5.59 0.80 11.59
N LEU A 132 -4.66 0.60 12.51
CA LEU A 132 -4.61 -0.62 13.33
C LEU A 132 -5.72 -0.68 14.38
N PHE A 133 -6.08 0.45 14.98
CA PHE A 133 -7.07 0.48 16.07
C PHE A 133 -8.47 0.02 15.62
N PRO A 134 -9.04 0.53 14.51
CA PRO A 134 -10.33 0.04 14.01
C PRO A 134 -10.28 -1.42 13.58
N GLN A 135 -9.16 -1.90 13.01
CA GLN A 135 -9.01 -3.30 12.60
C GLN A 135 -9.04 -4.23 13.81
N PHE A 136 -8.27 -3.91 14.87
CA PHE A 136 -8.26 -4.69 16.10
C PHE A 136 -9.63 -4.65 16.80
N PHE A 137 -10.24 -3.48 16.87
CA PHE A 137 -11.58 -3.33 17.43
C PHE A 137 -12.62 -4.15 16.65
N GLY A 138 -12.55 -4.14 15.31
CA GLY A 138 -13.42 -4.94 14.45
C GLY A 138 -13.30 -6.44 14.73
N VAL A 139 -12.08 -6.96 14.85
CA VAL A 139 -11.84 -8.38 15.19
C VAL A 139 -12.44 -8.72 16.56
N ILE A 140 -12.28 -7.86 17.57
CA ILE A 140 -12.87 -8.08 18.90
C ILE A 140 -14.39 -8.12 18.82
N VAL A 141 -15.01 -7.15 18.16
CA VAL A 141 -16.48 -7.09 18.04
C VAL A 141 -17.01 -8.29 17.28
N SER A 142 -16.39 -8.68 16.16
CA SER A 142 -16.76 -9.88 15.42
C SER A 142 -16.62 -11.14 16.28
N TRP A 143 -15.55 -11.24 17.07
CA TRP A 143 -15.35 -12.38 17.96
C TRP A 143 -16.42 -12.44 19.05
N LEU A 144 -16.73 -11.31 19.70
CA LEU A 144 -17.82 -11.21 20.68
C LEU A 144 -19.19 -11.53 20.04
N TYR A 145 -19.43 -11.09 18.81
CA TYR A 145 -20.68 -11.41 18.11
C TYR A 145 -20.84 -12.91 17.89
N ILE A 146 -19.78 -13.59 17.42
CA ILE A 146 -19.80 -15.03 17.18
C ILE A 146 -20.08 -15.79 18.48
N THR A 147 -19.41 -15.46 19.58
CA THR A 147 -19.64 -16.17 20.85
C THR A 147 -21.07 -15.98 21.36
N ARG A 148 -21.67 -14.80 21.18
CA ARG A 148 -23.08 -14.57 21.54
C ARG A 148 -24.06 -15.36 20.68
N VAL A 149 -23.77 -15.51 19.40
CA VAL A 149 -24.59 -16.32 18.49
C VAL A 149 -24.48 -17.79 18.86
N GLU A 150 -23.27 -18.28 19.16
CA GLU A 150 -23.05 -19.66 19.61
C GLU A 150 -23.78 -19.97 20.92
N ASP A 151 -23.73 -19.06 21.90
CA ASP A 151 -24.45 -19.18 23.16
C ASP A 151 -25.98 -19.26 22.94
N ALA A 152 -26.53 -18.38 22.08
CA ALA A 152 -27.96 -18.37 21.78
C ALA A 152 -28.41 -19.66 21.07
N ILE A 153 -27.62 -20.16 20.12
CA ILE A 153 -27.91 -21.42 19.42
C ILE A 153 -27.87 -22.60 20.39
N ALA A 154 -26.92 -22.62 21.33
CA ALA A 154 -26.81 -23.67 22.34
C ALA A 154 -28.03 -23.70 23.28
N GLU A 155 -28.53 -22.54 23.71
CA GLU A 155 -29.72 -22.43 24.54
C GLU A 155 -30.98 -22.96 23.82
N PHE A 156 -31.19 -22.58 22.56
CA PHE A 156 -32.30 -23.11 21.75
C PHE A 156 -32.18 -24.64 21.52
N GLY A 157 -30.97 -25.15 21.31
CA GLY A 157 -30.73 -26.59 21.19
C GLY A 157 -31.14 -27.36 22.46
N HIS A 158 -30.76 -26.86 23.64
CA HIS A 158 -31.11 -27.48 24.91
C HIS A 158 -32.62 -27.51 25.18
N TYR A 159 -33.38 -26.47 24.79
CA TYR A 159 -34.84 -26.46 24.91
C TYR A 159 -35.48 -27.53 24.03
N GLN A 160 -35.02 -27.67 22.78
CA GLN A 160 -35.57 -28.64 21.85
C GLN A 160 -35.27 -30.09 22.27
N ASP A 161 -34.05 -30.37 22.73
CA ASP A 161 -33.67 -31.68 23.27
C ASP A 161 -34.52 -32.05 24.51
N GLY A 162 -34.75 -31.09 25.42
CA GLY A 162 -35.59 -31.30 26.60
C GLY A 162 -37.05 -31.57 26.24
N LEU A 163 -37.59 -30.87 25.24
CA LEU A 163 -38.97 -31.12 24.76
C LEU A 163 -39.09 -32.51 24.12
N LEU A 164 -38.11 -32.93 23.31
CA LEU A 164 -38.07 -34.26 22.72
C LEU A 164 -37.98 -35.37 23.78
N ASP A 165 -37.17 -35.20 24.83
CA ASP A 165 -37.07 -36.17 25.94
C ASP A 165 -38.41 -36.33 26.68
N THR A 166 -39.15 -35.24 26.89
CA THR A 166 -40.48 -35.32 27.53
C THR A 166 -41.54 -36.01 26.66
N VAL A 167 -41.48 -35.84 25.34
CA VAL A 167 -42.37 -36.55 24.39
C VAL A 167 -42.06 -38.05 24.37
N ASP A 168 -40.78 -38.44 24.36
CA ASP A 168 -40.36 -39.85 24.40
C ASP A 168 -40.76 -40.53 25.73
N ARG A 169 -40.79 -39.76 26.83
CA ARG A 169 -41.23 -40.27 28.15
C ARG A 169 -42.75 -40.37 28.30
N GLY A 170 -43.52 -39.61 27.52
CA GLY A 170 -44.99 -39.57 27.55
C GLY A 170 -45.69 -40.48 26.52
N GLY A 171 -44.97 -40.96 25.51
CA GLY A 171 -45.53 -41.77 24.43
C GLY A 171 -44.71 -43.03 24.17
N PHE A 172 -45.32 -44.19 24.45
CA PHE A 172 -45.03 -45.51 23.87
C PHE A 172 -43.55 -45.94 23.77
N ARG A 173 -43.15 -46.89 24.64
CA ARG A 173 -41.97 -47.76 24.47
C ARG A 173 -41.84 -48.22 23.00
N ALA A 174 -40.88 -47.68 22.27
CA ALA A 174 -40.33 -48.30 21.07
C ALA A 174 -38.81 -48.17 21.08
N THR A 175 -38.16 -49.27 21.44
CA THR A 175 -36.72 -49.50 21.32
C THR A 175 -36.16 -49.09 19.96
N LYS A 176 -35.14 -48.23 19.91
CA LYS A 176 -33.98 -48.47 19.04
C LYS A 176 -32.70 -47.80 19.53
N LYS A 177 -31.69 -48.65 19.67
CA LYS A 177 -30.31 -48.37 20.06
C LYS A 177 -29.49 -48.05 18.80
N GLN A 178 -28.96 -46.83 18.65
CA GLN A 178 -27.83 -46.44 17.78
C GLN A 178 -27.68 -44.93 17.90
N GLY A 179 -26.54 -44.28 18.11
CA GLY A 179 -25.13 -44.61 18.06
C GLY A 179 -24.40 -43.27 17.89
N ARG A 180 -23.21 -43.11 18.47
CA ARG A 180 -22.28 -41.99 18.21
C ARG A 180 -22.27 -41.62 16.72
N MET A 181 -22.67 -40.42 16.31
CA MET A 181 -22.26 -39.73 15.08
C MET A 181 -22.52 -38.22 15.27
N ALA A 182 -21.47 -37.41 15.40
CA ALA A 182 -20.93 -36.53 14.33
C ALA A 182 -21.67 -35.19 14.30
N LYS A 183 -21.07 -34.07 14.75
CA LYS A 183 -20.30 -33.19 13.83
C LYS A 183 -20.82 -33.33 12.39
N CYS A 184 -21.95 -32.72 12.10
CA CYS A 184 -22.35 -32.50 10.72
C CYS A 184 -22.99 -31.12 10.63
N CYS A 185 -22.17 -30.15 10.23
CA CYS A 185 -22.64 -29.01 9.47
C CYS A 185 -23.49 -29.53 8.31
N ILE A 186 -24.60 -28.85 8.00
CA ILE A 186 -25.12 -28.52 6.67
C ILE A 186 -26.57 -28.06 6.87
N CYS A 187 -26.77 -26.75 6.92
CA CYS A 187 -28.03 -26.15 6.48
C CYS A 187 -27.80 -25.78 5.01
N MET A 188 -28.29 -26.61 4.08
CA MET A 188 -28.44 -26.23 2.69
C MET A 188 -29.89 -26.49 2.30
N PRO A 189 -30.62 -25.52 1.71
CA PRO A 189 -32.02 -25.70 1.38
C PRO A 189 -32.16 -26.50 0.09
N GLU A 190 -33.04 -27.50 0.08
CA GLU A 190 -33.55 -28.10 -1.14
C GLU A 190 -34.52 -27.11 -1.82
N ILE A 191 -34.28 -26.88 -3.11
CA ILE A 191 -35.12 -26.10 -4.01
C ILE A 191 -35.98 -27.12 -4.74
N ASP A 192 -37.30 -27.01 -4.59
CA ASP A 192 -38.28 -27.49 -5.57
C ASP A 192 -38.76 -26.31 -6.43
#